data_AF-A0A0K1QL36-F1
#
_entry.id   AF-A0A0K1QL36-F1
#
_cell.length_a   1.000
_cell.length_b   1.000
_cell.length_c   1.000
_cell.angle_alpha   90.00
_cell.angle_beta   90.00
_cell.angle_gamma   90.00
#
_symmetry.space_group_name_H-M   'P 1'
#
loop_
_entity.id
_entity.type
_entity.pdbx_description
1 polymer ?
#
loop_
_entity_poly.entity_id
_entity_poly.type
_entity_poly.pdbx_seq_one_letter_code
_entity_poly.pdbx_strand_id
1 'polypeptide(L)'
;MIDTDSEVLDQIERGEWWLVRPEADYADWVMPERSFDPAIMELMQNPPAQATRSPRLFRLLDSVTGEPLAQRHYIATVDGDTAPRRTDGKGIAHLFLSAEVQPISMKVTGV
;
A
#
# COMPACT_ATOMS: atom_id res chain seq x y z
N MET A 1 -2.31 15.62 26.95
CA MET A 1 -2.14 15.25 25.54
C MET A 1 -3.52 15.29 24.94
N ILE A 2 -3.81 16.26 24.08
CA ILE A 2 -5.15 16.41 23.48
C ILE A 2 -5.21 15.41 22.33
N ASP A 3 -6.08 14.41 22.45
CA ASP A 3 -6.34 13.43 21.39
C ASP A 3 -7.17 14.13 20.31
N THR A 4 -6.45 14.72 19.36
CA THR A 4 -7.04 15.56 18.30
C THR A 4 -7.72 14.69 17.23
N ASP A 5 -7.33 13.42 17.14
CA ASP A 5 -7.81 12.50 16.10
C ASP A 5 -9.21 11.99 16.45
N SER A 6 -9.46 11.65 17.72
CA SER A 6 -10.79 11.19 18.16
C SER A 6 -11.85 12.29 18.07
N GLU A 7 -11.49 13.54 18.42
CA GLU A 7 -12.43 14.68 18.41
C GLU A 7 -12.83 15.08 16.98
N VAL A 8 -11.90 14.94 16.04
CA VAL A 8 -12.12 15.14 14.60
C VAL A 8 -13.05 14.07 14.03
N LEU A 9 -12.79 12.80 14.33
CA LEU A 9 -13.59 11.68 13.81
C LEU A 9 -15.03 11.75 14.32
N ASP A 10 -15.21 12.08 15.59
CA ASP A 10 -16.51 12.29 16.22
C ASP A 10 -17.35 13.39 15.53
N GLN A 11 -16.71 14.46 15.06
CA GLN A 11 -17.38 15.56 14.35
C GLN A 11 -17.74 15.20 12.90
N ILE A 12 -16.95 14.34 12.25
CA ILE A 12 -17.29 13.76 10.93
C ILE A 12 -18.49 12.83 11.06
N GLU A 13 -18.49 11.92 12.06
CA GLU A 13 -19.60 10.97 12.27
C GLU A 13 -20.93 11.67 12.58
N ARG A 14 -20.88 12.80 13.31
CA ARG A 14 -22.06 13.63 13.60
C ARG A 14 -22.49 14.53 12.44
N GLY A 15 -21.72 14.57 11.34
CA GLY A 15 -21.99 15.44 10.19
C GLY A 15 -21.82 16.94 10.50
N GLU A 16 -21.13 17.28 11.59
CA GLU A 16 -20.85 18.66 11.97
C GLU A 16 -19.59 19.20 11.31
N TRP A 17 -18.73 18.33 10.78
CA TRP A 17 -17.60 18.72 9.96
C TRP A 17 -17.90 18.61 8.47
N TRP A 18 -18.22 19.75 7.87
CA TRP A 18 -18.42 19.86 6.43
C TRP A 18 -17.06 20.12 5.79
N LEU A 19 -16.53 19.12 5.07
CA LEU A 19 -15.31 19.27 4.23
C LEU A 19 -15.49 20.34 3.13
N VAL A 20 -16.73 20.72 2.88
CA VAL A 20 -17.16 21.67 1.86
C VAL A 20 -17.58 22.95 2.58
N ARG A 21 -16.99 24.08 2.20
CA ARG A 21 -17.35 25.38 2.80
C ARG A 21 -18.79 25.75 2.40
N PRO A 22 -19.57 26.45 3.25
CA PRO A 22 -20.93 26.90 2.92
C PRO A 22 -20.98 27.72 1.62
N GLU A 23 -19.90 28.42 1.28
CA GLU A 23 -19.77 29.19 0.04
C GLU A 23 -19.81 28.32 -1.23
N ALA A 24 -19.56 27.01 -1.12
CA ALA A 24 -19.66 26.09 -2.23
C ALA A 24 -21.12 25.71 -2.58
N ASP A 25 -22.08 25.95 -1.70
CA ASP A 25 -23.51 25.74 -1.97
C ASP A 25 -24.12 26.86 -2.84
N TYR A 26 -23.39 27.97 -3.06
CA TYR A 26 -23.87 29.11 -3.86
C TYR A 26 -23.54 28.98 -5.35
N ALA A 27 -22.84 27.93 -5.76
CA ALA A 27 -22.59 27.64 -7.16
C ALA A 27 -23.64 26.66 -7.67
N ASP A 28 -24.36 27.03 -8.74
CA ASP A 28 -25.06 26.07 -9.58
C ASP A 28 -23.99 25.19 -10.24
N TRP A 29 -23.59 24.13 -9.55
CA TRP A 29 -22.71 23.12 -10.09
C TRP A 29 -23.45 22.41 -11.23
N VAL A 30 -23.29 22.92 -12.45
CA VAL A 30 -23.61 22.18 -13.66
C VAL A 30 -22.61 21.03 -13.70
N MET A 31 -22.98 19.92 -13.05
CA MET A 31 -22.28 18.66 -13.19
C MET A 31 -22.32 18.36 -14.69
N PRO A 32 -21.16 18.36 -15.40
CA PRO A 32 -21.16 17.96 -16.79
C PRO A 32 -21.79 16.57 -16.85
N GLU A 33 -22.62 16.32 -17.87
CA GLU A 33 -23.14 14.98 -18.11
C GLU A 33 -21.97 14.00 -18.01
N ARG A 34 -22.09 13.01 -17.12
CA ARG A 34 -21.07 11.98 -16.94
C ARG A 34 -21.08 11.09 -18.17
N SER A 35 -20.58 11.59 -19.29
CA SER A 35 -20.21 10.78 -20.44
C SER A 35 -18.94 10.05 -20.02
N PHE A 36 -19.11 8.89 -19.39
CA PHE A 36 -17.99 7.97 -19.22
C PHE A 36 -17.52 7.57 -20.61
N ASP A 37 -16.23 7.78 -20.89
CA ASP A 37 -15.61 7.31 -22.12
C ASP A 37 -15.92 5.82 -22.29
N PRO A 38 -16.48 5.38 -23.44
CA PRO A 38 -16.75 3.97 -23.69
C PRO A 38 -15.54 3.06 -23.41
N ALA A 39 -14.30 3.54 -23.64
CA ALA A 39 -13.09 2.81 -23.32
C ALA A 39 -12.88 2.63 -21.80
N ILE A 40 -13.24 3.63 -20.99
CA ILE A 40 -13.22 3.53 -19.54
C ILE A 40 -14.31 2.56 -19.05
N MET A 41 -15.50 2.63 -19.63
CA MET A 41 -16.58 1.68 -19.32
C MET A 41 -16.20 0.25 -19.66
N GLU A 42 -15.57 0.03 -20.81
CA GLU A 42 -15.07 -1.28 -21.23
C GLU A 42 -13.99 -1.81 -20.29
N LEU A 43 -13.06 -0.96 -19.85
CA LEU A 43 -12.03 -1.31 -18.88
C LEU A 43 -12.61 -1.66 -17.50
N MET A 44 -13.65 -0.96 -17.06
CA MET A 44 -14.34 -1.26 -15.80
C MET A 44 -15.09 -2.60 -15.87
N GLN A 45 -15.68 -2.92 -17.03
CA GLN A 45 -16.39 -4.17 -17.25
C GLN A 45 -15.45 -5.36 -17.47
N ASN A 46 -14.30 -5.12 -18.10
CA ASN A 46 -13.29 -6.12 -18.44
C ASN A 46 -11.91 -5.65 -17.96
N PRO A 47 -11.65 -5.67 -16.65
CA PRO A 47 -10.34 -5.28 -16.15
C PRO A 47 -9.27 -6.23 -16.71
N PRO A 48 -8.09 -5.70 -17.08
CA PRO A 48 -6.99 -6.54 -17.55
C PRO A 48 -6.63 -7.55 -16.46
N ALA A 49 -6.28 -8.77 -16.90
CA ALA A 49 -5.86 -9.83 -15.99
C ALA A 49 -4.70 -9.32 -15.12
N GLN A 50 -4.92 -9.26 -13.81
CA GLN A 50 -3.85 -8.93 -12.87
C GLN A 50 -2.93 -10.13 -12.74
N ALA A 51 -1.63 -9.91 -12.81
CA ALA A 51 -0.66 -10.96 -12.56
C ALA A 51 -0.85 -11.48 -11.13
N THR A 52 -1.25 -12.74 -10.98
CA THR A 52 -1.37 -13.38 -9.68
C THR A 52 0.02 -13.50 -9.07
N ARG A 53 0.27 -12.76 -7.99
CA ARG A 53 1.50 -12.89 -7.21
C ARG A 53 1.19 -13.42 -5.82
N SER A 54 1.90 -14.47 -5.43
CA SER A 54 1.76 -15.06 -4.09
C SER A 54 2.72 -14.34 -3.12
N PRO A 55 2.23 -13.79 -1.99
CA PRO A 55 3.10 -13.19 -0.99
C PRO A 55 3.91 -14.27 -0.27
N ARG A 56 5.20 -14.02 -0.07
CA ARG A 56 6.12 -14.75 0.81
C ARG A 56 6.69 -13.78 1.83
N LEU A 57 6.53 -14.13 3.09
CA LEU A 57 6.97 -13.33 4.23
C LEU A 57 8.19 -13.97 4.86
N PHE A 58 9.27 -13.20 4.98
CA PHE A 58 10.49 -13.63 5.68
C PHE A 58 10.73 -12.70 6.85
N ARG A 59 10.92 -13.25 8.06
CA ARG A 59 11.27 -12.44 9.23
C ARG A 59 12.78 -12.48 9.45
N LEU A 60 13.42 -11.32 9.43
CA LEU A 60 14.83 -11.17 9.72
C LEU A 60 14.99 -10.89 11.21
N LEU A 61 15.80 -11.72 11.87
CA LEU A 61 16.10 -11.61 13.29
C LEU A 61 17.61 -11.45 13.46
N ASP A 62 18.01 -10.70 14.48
CA ASP A 62 19.38 -10.67 14.96
C ASP A 62 19.72 -12.03 15.57
N SER A 63 20.82 -12.65 15.12
CA SER A 63 21.17 -14.01 15.56
C SER A 63 21.67 -14.08 17.01
N VAL A 64 22.08 -12.94 17.58
CA VAL A 64 22.60 -12.84 18.96
C VAL A 64 21.48 -12.51 19.93
N THR A 65 20.66 -11.51 19.61
CA THR A 65 19.61 -11.03 20.52
C THR A 65 18.25 -11.68 20.26
N GLY A 66 18.04 -12.26 19.07
CA GLY A 66 16.74 -12.76 18.63
C GLY A 66 15.75 -11.66 18.24
N GLU A 67 16.13 -10.38 18.37
CA GLU A 67 15.26 -9.26 18.10
C GLU A 67 15.00 -9.07 16.59
N PRO A 68 13.81 -8.59 16.19
CA PRO A 68 13.54 -8.33 14.79
C PRO A 68 14.39 -7.20 14.22
N LEU A 69 14.99 -7.45 13.06
CA LEU A 69 15.76 -6.45 12.33
C LEU A 69 14.82 -5.53 11.55
N ALA A 70 14.18 -4.60 12.24
CA ALA A 70 13.29 -3.60 11.66
C ALA A 70 14.05 -2.60 10.78
N GLN A 71 13.42 -2.14 9.68
CA GLN A 71 14.00 -1.13 8.78
C GLN A 71 15.40 -1.48 8.23
N ARG A 72 15.75 -2.77 8.18
CA ARG A 72 17.05 -3.26 7.75
C ARG A 72 17.13 -3.34 6.23
N HIS A 73 18.21 -2.80 5.65
CA HIS A 73 18.47 -2.93 4.23
C HIS A 73 18.87 -4.36 3.86
N TYR A 74 18.32 -4.84 2.75
CA TYR A 74 18.70 -6.10 2.14
C TYR A 74 18.58 -6.02 0.62
N ILE A 75 19.23 -6.95 -0.07
CA ILE A 75 19.06 -7.15 -1.50
C ILE A 75 18.34 -8.48 -1.69
N ALA A 76 17.30 -8.47 -2.52
CA ALA A 76 16.58 -9.68 -2.90
C ALA A 76 16.48 -9.79 -4.42
N THR A 77 16.61 -11.02 -4.90
CA THR A 77 16.30 -11.41 -6.27
C THR A 77 14.97 -12.15 -6.28
N VAL A 78 14.00 -11.65 -7.04
CA VAL A 78 12.62 -12.15 -7.12
C VAL A 78 12.26 -12.25 -8.61
N ASP A 79 11.95 -13.45 -9.09
CA ASP A 79 11.63 -13.71 -10.51
C ASP A 79 12.69 -13.14 -11.47
N GLY A 80 13.97 -13.23 -11.09
CA GLY A 80 15.12 -12.71 -11.85
C GLY A 80 15.42 -11.21 -11.66
N ASP A 81 14.51 -10.44 -11.06
CA ASP A 81 14.73 -9.02 -10.77
C ASP A 81 15.43 -8.82 -9.42
N THR A 82 16.54 -8.08 -9.42
CA THR A 82 17.36 -7.84 -8.22
C THR A 82 17.29 -6.39 -7.81
N ALA A 83 16.76 -6.13 -6.62
CA ALA A 83 16.56 -4.77 -6.13
C ALA A 83 16.93 -4.63 -4.64
N PRO A 84 17.45 -3.45 -4.22
CA PRO A 84 17.59 -3.10 -2.82
C PRO A 84 16.22 -2.85 -2.19
N ARG A 85 16.02 -3.33 -0.97
CA ARG A 85 14.76 -3.28 -0.23
C ARG A 85 15.02 -3.07 1.26
N ARG A 86 13.94 -2.92 2.03
CA ARG A 86 13.98 -2.73 3.48
C ARG A 86 12.91 -3.54 4.18
N THR A 87 13.21 -4.11 5.35
CA THR A 87 12.22 -4.79 6.20
C THR A 87 11.28 -3.78 6.84
N ASP A 88 10.08 -4.21 7.20
CA ASP A 88 9.12 -3.37 7.92
C ASP A 88 9.48 -3.16 9.40
N GLY A 89 8.60 -2.51 10.17
CA GLY A 89 8.79 -2.26 11.60
C GLY A 89 8.84 -3.53 12.48
N LYS A 90 8.45 -4.69 11.95
CA LYS A 90 8.49 -6.00 12.64
C LYS A 90 9.61 -6.90 12.11
N GLY A 91 10.49 -6.35 11.28
CA GLY A 91 11.60 -7.09 10.64
C GLY A 91 11.15 -8.01 9.51
N ILE A 92 9.99 -7.77 8.89
CA ILE A 92 9.46 -8.64 7.83
C ILE A 92 9.86 -8.09 6.45
N ALA A 93 10.40 -8.97 5.62
CA ALA A 93 10.58 -8.79 4.19
C ALA A 93 9.36 -9.38 3.45
N HIS A 94 8.67 -8.52 2.70
CA HIS A 94 7.50 -8.86 1.89
C HIS A 94 7.93 -9.08 0.44
N LEU A 95 7.98 -10.33 -0.01
CA LEU A 95 8.35 -10.70 -1.37
C LEU A 95 7.14 -11.26 -2.11
N PHE A 96 6.94 -10.88 -3.36
CA PHE A 96 5.81 -11.29 -4.17
C PHE A 96 6.32 -12.08 -5.38
N LEU A 97 5.98 -13.35 -5.46
CA LEU A 97 6.46 -14.26 -6.50
C LEU A 97 5.36 -14.57 -7.50
N SER A 98 5.74 -14.78 -8.76
CA SER A 98 4.88 -15.45 -9.73
C SER A 98 4.52 -16.87 -9.27
N ALA A 99 3.40 -17.40 -9.76
CA ALA A 99 2.92 -18.74 -9.38
C ALA A 99 3.83 -19.88 -9.90
N GLU A 100 4.66 -19.61 -10.90
CA GLU A 100 5.62 -20.57 -11.45
C GLU A 100 6.97 -20.42 -10.72
N VAL A 101 7.34 -21.48 -10.02
CA VAL A 101 8.41 -21.49 -9.01
C VAL A 101 9.75 -20.97 -9.53
N GLN A 102 10.35 -20.00 -8.82
CA GLN A 102 11.75 -19.62 -8.98
C GLN A 102 12.48 -19.37 -7.64
N PRO A 103 13.81 -19.59 -7.60
CA PRO A 103 14.62 -19.49 -6.39
C PRO A 103 14.67 -18.05 -5.84
N ILE A 104 14.51 -17.92 -4.52
CA ILE A 104 14.70 -16.66 -3.80
C ILE A 104 16.10 -16.67 -3.22
N SER A 105 16.89 -15.63 -3.51
CA SER A 105 18.13 -15.35 -2.78
C SER A 105 18.04 -14.00 -2.08
N MET A 106 18.42 -13.98 -0.82
CA MET A 106 18.46 -12.76 -0.01
C MET A 106 19.85 -12.57 0.58
N LYS A 107 20.38 -11.36 0.46
CA LYS A 107 21.65 -10.96 1.09
C LYS A 107 21.40 -9.75 1.99
N VAL A 108 21.68 -9.92 3.27
CA VAL A 108 21.65 -8.82 4.24
C VAL A 108 22.96 -8.04 4.10
N THR A 109 22.87 -6.72 3.98
CA THR A 109 24.03 -5.85 3.82
C THR A 109 24.40 -5.21 5.16
N GLY A 110 25.60 -5.50 5.64
CA GLY A 110 26.25 -4.83 6.78
C GLY A 110 25.88 -5.37 8.17
N VAL A 111 26.75 -5.09 9.15
CA VAL A 111 26.49 -5.05 10.60
C VAL A 111 26.16 -3.60 10.93
#